data_AF-A0A6A3PZK6-F1
#
_entry.id   AF-A0A6A3PZK6-F1
#
_cell.length_a   1.000
_cell.length_b   1.000
_cell.length_c   1.000
_cell.angle_alpha   90.00
_cell.angle_beta   90.00
_cell.angle_gamma   90.00
#
_symmetry.space_group_name_H-M   'P 1'
#
loop_
_entity.id
_entity.type
_entity.pdbx_description
1 polymer ?
#
loop_
_entity_poly.entity_id
_entity_poly.type
_entity_poly.pdbx_seq_one_letter_code
_entity_poly.pdbx_strand_id
1 'polypeptide(L)'
;MHLKTRSTSNKHLGIDALETGGKLRLMNHACNPSARFHEVQTGRNLTVIAVTIRDISPGEEVTVSYGDRLWFVCRCGWDGCQHRDIQHLPDIHKQGGGGL
;
A
#
# COMPACT_ATOMS: atom_id res chain seq x y z
N MET A 1 6.50 4.03 0.53
CA MET A 1 5.26 4.77 0.92
C MET A 1 5.57 6.24 1.07
N HIS A 2 4.89 7.15 0.37
CA HIS A 2 5.08 8.60 0.55
C HIS A 2 4.25 9.12 1.71
N LEU A 3 4.85 9.97 2.55
CA LEU A 3 4.19 10.60 3.68
C LEU A 3 3.62 11.97 3.27
N LYS A 4 2.46 12.31 3.79
CA LYS A 4 1.81 13.61 3.64
C LYS A 4 2.48 14.65 4.53
N THR A 5 2.86 14.26 5.74
CA THR A 5 3.57 15.13 6.68
C THR A 5 4.97 15.40 6.17
N ARG A 6 5.34 16.68 6.11
CA ARG A 6 6.67 17.12 5.68
C ARG A 6 7.64 17.11 6.85
N SER A 7 8.93 17.02 6.55
CA SER A 7 9.99 17.22 7.55
C SER A 7 9.96 18.66 8.11
N THR A 8 10.65 18.90 9.22
CA THR A 8 10.87 20.26 9.76
C THR A 8 11.59 21.18 8.78
N SER A 9 12.32 20.63 7.81
CA SER A 9 12.97 21.34 6.70
C SER A 9 12.12 21.36 5.42
N ASN A 10 10.81 21.10 5.52
CA ASN A 10 9.83 21.14 4.43
C ASN A 10 10.05 20.12 3.29
N LYS A 11 10.81 19.05 3.55
CA LYS A 11 11.07 17.98 2.56
C LYS A 11 9.95 16.94 2.58
N HIS A 12 9.66 16.36 1.42
CA HIS A 12 8.84 15.15 1.35
C HIS A 12 9.64 13.96 1.87
N LEU A 13 8.96 13.05 2.55
CA LEU A 13 9.54 11.85 3.15
C LEU A 13 8.87 10.61 2.59
N GLY A 14 9.62 9.52 2.53
CA GLY A 14 9.12 8.20 2.19
C GLY A 14 9.69 7.14 3.12
N ILE A 15 8.89 6.12 3.39
CA ILE A 15 9.33 4.90 4.07
C ILE A 15 9.61 3.84 3.00
N ASP A 16 10.84 3.32 3.02
CA ASP A 16 11.26 2.12 2.31
C ASP A 16 11.44 1.00 3.33
N ALA A 17 10.74 -0.11 3.13
CA ALA A 17 10.76 -1.27 4.02
C ALA A 17 11.27 -2.54 3.32
N LEU A 18 12.02 -2.36 2.21
CA LEU A 18 12.58 -3.46 1.42
C LEU A 18 13.47 -4.36 2.28
N GLU A 19 14.47 -3.77 2.95
CA GLU A 19 15.46 -4.54 3.73
C GLU A 19 15.07 -4.69 5.21
N THR A 20 14.34 -3.72 5.77
CA THR A 20 14.00 -3.70 7.20
C THR A 20 12.62 -3.12 7.46
N GLY A 21 11.89 -3.66 8.44
CA GLY A 21 10.58 -3.18 8.81
C GLY A 21 9.80 -4.15 9.70
N GLY A 22 8.63 -3.70 10.18
CA GLY A 22 7.70 -4.55 10.93
C GLY A 22 6.77 -5.35 10.01
N LYS A 23 5.78 -6.04 10.61
CA LYS A 23 4.81 -6.90 9.88
C LYS A 23 4.03 -6.17 8.78
N LEU A 24 3.88 -4.84 8.88
CA LEU A 24 3.17 -4.01 7.89
C LEU A 24 3.77 -4.16 6.48
N ARG A 25 5.06 -4.49 6.34
CA ARG A 25 5.71 -4.69 5.04
C ARG A 25 5.17 -5.87 4.24
N LEU A 26 4.40 -6.76 4.87
CA LEU A 26 3.83 -7.96 4.26
C LEU A 26 2.37 -7.76 3.82
N MET A 27 1.74 -6.64 4.14
CA MET A 27 0.33 -6.40 3.82
C MET A 27 0.15 -6.19 2.32
N ASN A 28 -0.63 -7.02 1.65
CA ASN A 28 -0.88 -6.87 0.22
C ASN A 28 -1.91 -5.77 -0.09
N HIS A 29 -1.97 -5.44 -1.39
CA HIS A 29 -2.99 -4.55 -1.92
C HIS A 29 -4.33 -5.26 -2.14
N ALA A 30 -5.42 -4.63 -1.70
CA ALA A 30 -6.77 -4.91 -2.20
C ALA A 30 -7.52 -3.61 -2.57
N CYS A 31 -8.39 -3.69 -3.58
CA CYS A 31 -9.26 -2.58 -3.97
C CYS A 31 -10.38 -2.31 -2.94
N ASN A 32 -10.78 -3.34 -2.19
CA ASN A 32 -11.66 -3.23 -1.02
C ASN A 32 -10.92 -3.73 0.24
N PRO A 33 -9.98 -2.93 0.78
CA PRO A 33 -9.07 -3.37 1.83
C PRO A 33 -9.77 -3.49 3.19
N SER A 34 -9.18 -4.28 4.09
CA SER A 34 -9.63 -4.36 5.49
C SER A 34 -9.00 -3.31 6.39
N ALA A 35 -7.88 -2.69 5.98
CA ALA A 35 -7.18 -1.66 6.73
C ALA A 35 -6.75 -0.45 5.87
N ARG A 36 -6.43 0.66 6.54
CA ARG A 36 -5.84 1.87 5.94
C ARG A 36 -4.60 2.30 6.71
N PHE A 37 -3.65 2.91 6.00
CA PHE A 37 -2.49 3.53 6.63
C PHE A 37 -2.85 4.90 7.20
N HIS A 38 -2.36 5.16 8.41
CA HIS A 38 -2.48 6.44 9.10
C HIS A 38 -1.11 6.91 9.58
N GLU A 39 -0.81 8.17 9.31
CA GLU A 39 0.32 8.86 9.90
C GLU A 39 -0.05 9.32 11.32
N VAL A 40 0.75 8.91 12.30
CA VAL A 40 0.58 9.27 13.70
C VAL A 40 1.86 9.91 14.19
N GLN A 41 1.75 11.14 14.70
CA GLN A 41 2.86 11.87 15.28
C GLN A 41 2.89 11.65 16.79
N THR A 42 4.00 11.11 17.30
CA THR A 42 4.27 10.98 18.73
C THR A 42 5.52 11.79 19.08
N GLY A 43 5.31 13.00 19.59
CA GLY A 43 6.41 13.94 19.86
C GLY A 43 7.12 14.35 18.57
N ARG A 44 8.40 13.99 18.43
CA ARG A 44 9.21 14.25 17.22
C ARG A 44 9.17 13.11 16.20
N ASN A 45 8.58 11.96 16.56
CA ASN A 45 8.55 10.79 15.71
C ASN A 45 7.24 10.71 14.94
N LEU A 46 7.33 10.62 13.62
CA LEU A 46 6.22 10.27 12.75
C LEU A 46 6.26 8.77 12.50
N THR A 47 5.16 8.06 12.73
CA THR A 47 5.04 6.63 12.48
C THR A 47 3.82 6.37 11.62
N VAL A 48 3.89 5.35 10.76
CA VAL A 48 2.73 4.87 10.02
C VAL A 48 2.18 3.62 10.70
N ILE A 49 0.89 3.64 11.01
CA ILE A 49 0.15 2.51 11.53
C ILE A 49 -0.88 2.03 10.49
N ALA A 50 -1.28 0.77 10.56
CA ALA A 50 -2.42 0.25 9.81
C ALA A 50 -3.61 0.10 10.76
N VAL A 51 -4.74 0.72 10.42
CA VAL A 51 -5.98 0.70 11.22
C VAL A 51 -7.04 -0.03 10.41
N THR A 52 -7.72 -0.99 11.03
CA THR A 52 -8.83 -1.70 10.40
C THR A 52 -10.00 -0.76 10.16
N ILE A 53 -10.66 -0.91 9.01
CA ILE A 53 -11.81 -0.07 8.61
C ILE A 53 -13.11 -0.85 8.48
N ARG A 54 -13.06 -2.15 8.79
CA ARG A 54 -14.18 -3.08 8.91
C ARG A 54 -13.74 -4.26 9.76
N ASP A 55 -14.70 -5.09 10.14
CA ASP A 55 -14.42 -6.36 10.81
C ASP A 55 -13.59 -7.30 9.91
N ILE A 56 -12.75 -8.10 10.56
CA ILE A 56 -11.86 -9.07 9.92
C ILE A 56 -12.12 -10.43 10.53
N SER A 57 -12.41 -11.42 9.67
CA SER A 57 -12.66 -12.79 10.11
C SER A 57 -11.36 -13.52 10.45
N PRO A 58 -11.36 -14.51 11.36
CA PRO A 58 -10.19 -15.36 11.59
C PRO A 58 -9.70 -16.02 10.29
N GLY A 59 -8.40 -15.89 10.00
CA GLY A 59 -7.79 -16.41 8.78
C GLY A 59 -7.94 -15.52 7.54
N GLU A 60 -8.71 -14.43 7.62
CA GLU A 60 -8.80 -13.44 6.56
C GLU A 60 -7.49 -12.64 6.44
N GLU A 61 -7.02 -12.43 5.22
CA GLU A 61 -5.84 -11.60 4.96
C GLU A 61 -6.12 -10.12 5.29
N VAL A 62 -5.19 -9.49 6.02
CA VAL A 62 -5.25 -8.06 6.27
C VAL A 62 -4.59 -7.30 5.12
N THR A 63 -5.38 -6.51 4.40
CA THR A 63 -4.97 -5.82 3.17
C THR A 63 -5.13 -4.31 3.28
N VAL A 64 -4.41 -3.57 2.44
CA VAL A 64 -4.41 -2.10 2.38
C VAL A 64 -4.60 -1.63 0.93
N SER A 65 -4.92 -0.34 0.72
CA SER A 65 -4.84 0.25 -0.63
C SER A 65 -3.46 0.83 -0.88
N TYR A 66 -2.85 0.48 -2.02
CA TYR A 66 -1.62 1.12 -2.52
C TYR A 66 -1.93 2.32 -3.43
N GLY A 67 -3.21 2.62 -3.64
CA GLY A 67 -3.69 3.60 -4.62
C GLY A 67 -3.86 3.01 -6.02
N ASP A 68 -4.17 3.87 -6.98
CA ASP A 68 -4.61 3.46 -8.32
C ASP A 68 -3.44 3.27 -9.31
N ARG A 69 -2.21 3.60 -8.90
CA ARG A 69 -1.00 3.50 -9.73
C ARG A 69 -0.16 2.30 -9.32
N LEU A 70 -0.59 1.12 -9.74
CA LEU A 70 0.10 -0.14 -9.46
C LEU A 70 1.08 -0.50 -10.58
N TRP A 71 2.19 -1.15 -10.22
CA TRP A 71 3.17 -1.72 -11.17
C TRP A 71 2.90 -3.20 -11.47
N PHE A 72 1.75 -3.71 -11.05
CA PHE A 72 1.30 -5.09 -11.18
C PHE A 72 -0.22 -5.15 -11.33
N VAL A 73 -0.73 -6.29 -11.79
CA VAL A 73 -2.17 -6.54 -11.84
C VAL A 73 -2.66 -6.93 -10.44
N CYS A 74 -3.44 -6.06 -9.78
CA CYS A 74 -4.21 -6.42 -8.58
C CYS A 74 -5.04 -7.69 -8.78
N ARG A 75 -4.83 -8.70 -7.93
CA ARG A 75 -5.54 -9.99 -7.91
C ARG A 75 -6.36 -10.18 -6.64
N CYS A 76 -6.98 -9.12 -6.15
CA CYS A 76 -7.71 -9.15 -4.89
C CYS A 76 -9.07 -9.88 -4.93
N GLY A 77 -9.52 -10.33 -6.12
CA GLY A 77 -10.76 -11.10 -6.27
C GLY A 77 -12.07 -10.34 -6.01
N TRP A 78 -12.03 -9.06 -5.62
CA TRP A 78 -13.24 -8.27 -5.37
C TRP A 78 -13.95 -7.88 -6.68
N ASP A 79 -15.29 -7.99 -6.73
CA ASP A 79 -16.11 -7.64 -7.90
C ASP A 79 -16.00 -6.18 -8.35
N GLY A 80 -15.61 -5.28 -7.43
CA GLY A 80 -15.34 -3.87 -7.72
C GLY A 80 -13.87 -3.57 -8.03
N CYS A 81 -13.02 -4.59 -8.23
CA CYS A 81 -11.59 -4.37 -8.48
C CYS A 81 -11.37 -3.61 -9.79
N GLN A 82 -10.49 -2.61 -9.75
CA GLN A 82 -10.08 -1.84 -10.94
C GLN A 82 -9.45 -2.72 -12.05
N HIS A 83 -8.95 -3.91 -11.69
CA HIS A 83 -8.35 -4.88 -12.59
C HIS A 83 -9.19 -6.16 -12.74
N ARG A 84 -10.49 -6.13 -12.38
CA ARG A 84 -11.38 -7.31 -12.38
C ARG A 84 -11.25 -8.14 -13.66
N ASP A 85 -11.31 -7.49 -14.81
CA ASP A 85 -11.39 -8.19 -16.10
C ASP A 85 -10.03 -8.69 -16.61
N ILE A 86 -8.93 -8.37 -15.90
CA ILE A 86 -7.55 -8.71 -16.29
C ILE A 86 -6.77 -9.49 -15.22
N GLN A 87 -7.39 -9.90 -14.10
CA GLN A 87 -6.68 -10.59 -13.00
C GLN A 87 -6.01 -11.91 -13.43
N HIS A 88 -6.51 -12.53 -14.51
CA HIS A 88 -6.00 -13.76 -15.10
C HIS A 88 -4.78 -13.55 -16.01
N LEU A 89 -4.48 -12.31 -16.39
CA LEU A 89 -3.34 -11.97 -17.23
C LEU A 89 -2.05 -11.86 -16.38
N PRO A 90 -0.86 -12.06 -16.97
CA PRO A 90 0.40 -11.78 -16.30
C PRO A 90 0.53 -10.30 -15.98
N ASP A 91 1.42 -9.97 -15.04
CA ASP A 91 1.74 -8.57 -14.77
C ASP A 91 2.31 -7.91 -16.02
N ILE A 92 1.83 -6.70 -16.32
CA ILE A 92 2.37 -5.91 -17.43
C ILE A 92 3.74 -5.41 -16.99
N HIS A 93 4.78 -6.13 -17.38
CA HIS A 93 6.13 -5.57 -17.37
C HIS A 93 6.13 -4.41 -18.36
N LYS A 94 6.11 -3.17 -17.86
CA LYS A 94 6.52 -2.03 -18.69
C LYS A 94 7.94 -2.35 -19.12
N GLN A 95 8.13 -2.69 -20.40
CA GLN A 95 9.47 -2.74 -20.99
C GLN A 95 10.13 -1.41 -20.68
N GLY A 96 11.36 -1.47 -20.16
CA GLY A 96 12.09 -0.29 -19.71
C GLY A 96 12.12 0.78 -20.79
N GLY A 97 11.47 1.91 -20.51
CA GLY A 97 11.72 3.19 -21.16
C GLY A 97 12.39 4.07 -20.12
N GLY A 98 13.71 4.23 -20.24
CA GLY A 98 14.52 5.05 -19.33
C GLY A 98 14.16 6.53 -19.38
N GLY A 99 14.56 7.26 -18.34
CA GLY A 99 14.57 8.73 -18.37
C GLY A 99 14.54 9.37 -16.98
N LEU A 100 15.74 9.64 -16.47
CA LEU A 100 16.14 10.59 -15.40
C LEU A 100 15.71 10.28 -13.96
#